data_AF-A0A7S2P6T1-F1
#
_entry.id   AF-A0A7S2P6T1-F1
#
_cell.length_a   1.000
_cell.length_b   1.000
_cell.length_c   1.000
_cell.angle_alpha   90.00
_cell.angle_beta   90.00
_cell.angle_gamma   90.00
#
_symmetry.space_group_name_H-M   'P 1'
#
loop_
_entity.id
_entity.type
_entity.pdbx_description
1 polymer ?
#
loop_
_entity_poly.entity_id
_entity_poly.type
_entity_poly.pdbx_seq_one_letter_code
_entity_poly.pdbx_strand_id
1 'polypeptide(L)'
;MILHTDYSIDSERIYAMGMSNGGFMTNRVACEMSDVIAAAAPVAGVLFESYSLETPHPLGWTKADDFVCAPENRIPILHTHNRMDNIVPFAGSSGVFEDDVSLFDDINLIDWWGAQTLKGMGFPSVRESIEKWRKLNHVKDSGKVVTTSNNNTVCTLYSEPVEGKDDDFAPVELCVINSKEAVGHCWPGQAGQAAFGQCLNEDVDNSYIWQFFTKHKRNGRKAKGKAGFGFGGEGEELKE
;
A
#
# COMPACT_ATOMS: atom_id res chain seq x y z
N MET A 1 5.27 -11.92 -19.49
CA MET A 1 5.09 -10.46 -19.32
C MET A 1 5.33 -9.82 -20.67
N ILE A 2 4.28 -9.26 -21.30
CA ILE A 2 4.29 -8.87 -22.72
C ILE A 2 5.23 -7.70 -22.99
N LEU A 3 5.37 -6.73 -22.07
CA LEU A 3 6.23 -5.56 -22.28
C LEU A 3 7.73 -5.87 -22.42
N HIS A 4 8.22 -7.00 -21.90
CA HIS A 4 9.63 -7.40 -22.05
C HIS A 4 9.99 -7.80 -23.49
N THR A 5 9.01 -8.09 -24.34
CA THR A 5 9.27 -8.40 -25.76
C THR A 5 9.53 -7.15 -26.57
N ASP A 6 8.94 -6.03 -26.16
CA ASP A 6 8.91 -4.79 -26.95
C ASP A 6 9.87 -3.73 -26.40
N TYR A 7 10.26 -3.84 -25.13
CA TYR A 7 11.12 -2.87 -24.44
C TYR A 7 12.22 -3.54 -23.61
N SER A 8 13.37 -2.88 -23.53
CA SER A 8 14.46 -3.27 -22.62
C SER A 8 14.14 -2.88 -21.17
N ILE A 9 13.51 -3.80 -20.44
CA ILE A 9 13.12 -3.62 -19.04
C ILE A 9 14.15 -4.30 -18.12
N ASP A 10 14.67 -3.56 -17.15
CA ASP A 10 15.46 -4.12 -16.05
C ASP A 10 14.53 -4.89 -15.09
N SER A 11 14.53 -6.22 -15.22
CA SER A 11 13.70 -7.12 -14.40
C SER A 11 14.04 -7.12 -12.90
N GLU A 12 15.14 -6.49 -12.51
CA GLU A 12 15.54 -6.32 -11.12
C GLU A 12 15.09 -4.96 -10.54
N ARG A 13 14.44 -4.11 -11.37
CA ARG A 13 13.95 -2.77 -11.03
C ARG A 13 12.50 -2.57 -11.48
N ILE A 14 11.65 -3.53 -11.13
CA ILE A 14 10.20 -3.41 -11.29
C ILE A 14 9.61 -2.85 -10.00
N TYR A 15 8.80 -1.80 -10.08
CA TYR A 15 8.22 -1.12 -8.91
C TYR A 15 6.70 -1.04 -9.02
N ALA A 16 6.02 -0.90 -7.89
CA ALA A 16 4.57 -0.70 -7.83
C ALA A 16 4.22 0.54 -6.99
N MET A 17 3.28 1.34 -7.46
CA MET A 17 2.76 2.51 -6.75
C MET A 17 1.34 2.79 -7.20
N GLY A 18 0.57 3.41 -6.31
CA GLY A 18 -0.81 3.79 -6.58
C GLY A 18 -1.42 4.46 -5.36
N MET A 19 -2.52 5.18 -5.58
CA MET A 19 -3.24 5.91 -4.55
C MET A 19 -4.62 5.31 -4.29
N SER A 20 -5.13 5.40 -3.06
CA SER A 20 -6.48 4.94 -2.72
C SER A 20 -6.60 3.43 -2.96
N ASN A 21 -7.59 2.99 -3.73
CA ASN A 21 -7.68 1.63 -4.29
C ASN A 21 -6.39 1.16 -4.98
N GLY A 22 -5.69 2.05 -5.66
CA GLY A 22 -4.35 1.77 -6.21
C GLY A 22 -3.29 1.56 -5.13
N GLY A 23 -3.42 2.21 -3.96
CA GLY A 23 -2.55 2.03 -2.80
C GLY A 23 -2.82 0.70 -2.09
N PHE A 24 -4.08 0.32 -1.92
CA PHE A 24 -4.47 -1.02 -1.45
C PHE A 24 -3.95 -2.11 -2.39
N MET A 25 -4.11 -1.93 -3.71
CA MET A 25 -3.55 -2.83 -4.72
C MET A 25 -2.01 -2.88 -4.66
N THR A 26 -1.35 -1.74 -4.48
CA THR A 26 0.11 -1.68 -4.35
C THR A 26 0.61 -2.52 -3.17
N ASN A 27 -0.08 -2.47 -2.03
CA ASN A 27 0.21 -3.36 -0.89
C ASN A 27 0.04 -4.83 -1.28
N ARG A 28 -1.07 -5.20 -1.95
CA ARG A 28 -1.30 -6.57 -2.39
C ARG A 28 -0.24 -7.07 -3.36
N VAL A 29 0.16 -6.26 -4.34
CA VAL A 29 1.25 -6.58 -5.28
C VAL A 29 2.56 -6.80 -4.52
N ALA A 30 2.88 -5.97 -3.52
CA ALA A 30 4.07 -6.18 -2.70
C ALA A 30 4.04 -7.50 -1.92
N CYS A 31 2.87 -7.90 -1.41
CA CYS A 31 2.70 -9.17 -0.73
C CYS A 31 2.80 -10.38 -1.68
N GLU A 32 2.05 -10.37 -2.77
CA GLU A 32 1.87 -11.56 -3.63
C GLU A 32 2.95 -11.72 -4.70
N MET A 33 3.61 -10.62 -5.09
CA MET A 33 4.61 -10.56 -6.17
C MET A 33 5.99 -10.12 -5.67
N SER A 34 6.32 -10.47 -4.41
CA SER A 34 7.61 -10.18 -3.77
C SER A 34 8.84 -10.73 -4.52
N ASP A 35 8.63 -11.71 -5.39
CA ASP A 35 9.62 -12.31 -6.29
C ASP A 35 9.80 -11.53 -7.61
N VAL A 36 8.87 -10.64 -7.96
CA VAL A 36 8.87 -9.82 -9.18
C VAL A 36 9.29 -8.38 -8.89
N ILE A 37 8.68 -7.74 -7.90
CA ILE A 37 8.91 -6.32 -7.63
C ILE A 37 10.13 -6.09 -6.71
N ALA A 38 10.84 -5.01 -6.95
CA ALA A 38 11.99 -4.58 -6.17
C ALA A 38 11.59 -3.78 -4.93
N ALA A 39 10.58 -2.91 -5.05
CA ALA A 39 10.04 -2.06 -4.00
C ALA A 39 8.61 -1.60 -4.34
N ALA A 40 7.85 -1.12 -3.35
CA ALA A 40 6.50 -0.58 -3.53
C ALA A 40 6.28 0.73 -2.76
N ALA A 41 5.45 1.62 -3.30
CA ALA A 41 5.10 2.89 -2.69
C ALA A 41 3.58 3.12 -2.66
N PRO A 42 2.85 2.54 -1.69
CA PRO A 42 1.43 2.81 -1.52
C PRO A 42 1.18 4.24 -1.04
N VAL A 43 0.20 4.91 -1.65
CA VAL A 43 -0.26 6.24 -1.28
C VAL A 43 -1.71 6.15 -0.81
N ALA A 44 -2.04 6.76 0.32
CA ALA A 44 -3.44 6.84 0.80
C ALA A 44 -4.19 5.48 0.82
N GLY A 45 -3.47 4.37 1.02
CA GLY A 45 -4.03 3.02 1.02
C GLY A 45 -3.21 2.14 1.93
N VAL A 46 -3.83 1.62 2.99
CA VAL A 46 -3.19 0.81 4.03
C VAL A 46 -3.05 -0.65 3.61
N LEU A 47 -2.12 -1.38 4.21
CA LEU A 47 -2.10 -2.83 4.11
C LEU A 47 -3.36 -3.37 4.79
N PHE A 48 -4.25 -3.91 3.98
CA PHE A 48 -5.57 -4.31 4.40
C PHE A 48 -5.73 -5.83 4.23
N GLU A 49 -5.59 -6.57 5.34
CA GLU A 49 -5.80 -8.03 5.41
C GLU A 49 -7.25 -8.33 5.84
N SER A 50 -7.73 -9.54 5.52
CA SER A 50 -9.15 -9.90 5.60
C SER A 50 -9.86 -9.62 6.94
N TYR A 51 -11.18 -9.46 6.86
CA TYR A 51 -12.06 -9.16 7.99
C TYR A 51 -12.47 -10.38 8.82
N SER A 52 -12.98 -10.09 10.03
CA SER A 52 -13.62 -11.05 10.92
C SER A 52 -14.70 -11.87 10.21
N LEU A 53 -14.65 -13.19 10.40
CA LEU A 53 -15.47 -14.23 9.79
C LEU A 53 -16.99 -14.10 10.06
N GLU A 54 -17.40 -13.20 10.95
CA GLU A 54 -18.77 -13.11 11.47
C GLU A 54 -19.62 -12.00 10.80
N THR A 55 -19.00 -11.05 10.09
CA THR A 55 -19.72 -9.96 9.38
C THR A 55 -19.14 -9.74 7.98
N PRO A 56 -19.89 -10.03 6.89
CA PRO A 56 -19.50 -9.70 5.53
C PRO A 56 -19.18 -8.21 5.39
N HIS A 57 -18.16 -7.88 4.61
CA HIS A 57 -17.79 -6.48 4.40
C HIS A 57 -18.92 -5.73 3.66
N PRO A 58 -19.16 -4.42 3.94
CA PRO A 58 -20.18 -3.64 3.22
C PRO A 58 -20.05 -3.63 1.69
N LEU A 59 -18.85 -3.91 1.15
CA LEU A 59 -18.61 -4.07 -0.29
C LEU A 59 -18.76 -5.52 -0.80
N GLY A 60 -19.34 -6.42 0.00
CA GLY A 60 -19.65 -7.79 -0.41
C GLY A 60 -18.47 -8.76 -0.38
N TRP A 61 -17.32 -8.38 0.20
CA TRP A 61 -16.19 -9.30 0.40
C TRP A 61 -16.55 -10.38 1.42
N THR A 62 -16.16 -11.61 1.11
CA THR A 62 -16.48 -12.82 1.88
C THR A 62 -15.22 -13.55 2.32
N LYS A 63 -15.38 -14.64 3.07
CA LYS A 63 -14.30 -15.57 3.42
C LYS A 63 -13.55 -16.13 2.20
N ALA A 64 -14.16 -16.16 1.01
CA ALA A 64 -13.48 -16.57 -0.21
C ALA A 64 -12.41 -15.56 -0.67
N ASP A 65 -12.49 -14.32 -0.17
CA ASP A 65 -11.58 -13.22 -0.45
C ASP A 65 -10.51 -13.05 0.66
N ASP A 66 -10.33 -14.06 1.51
CA ASP A 66 -9.36 -14.04 2.62
C ASP A 66 -7.94 -13.79 2.12
N PHE A 67 -7.51 -12.53 2.24
CA PHE A 67 -6.16 -12.09 1.94
C PHE A 67 -5.33 -12.02 3.22
N VAL A 68 -4.24 -12.80 3.23
CA VAL A 68 -3.21 -12.75 4.26
C VAL A 68 -1.88 -12.41 3.57
N CYS A 69 -1.27 -11.30 3.96
CA CYS A 69 0.00 -10.88 3.42
C CYS A 69 1.15 -11.70 4.03
N ALA A 70 1.72 -12.58 3.22
CA ALA A 70 2.87 -13.41 3.57
C ALA A 70 3.88 -13.45 2.42
N PRO A 71 4.56 -12.33 2.10
CA PRO A 71 5.53 -12.30 1.01
C PRO A 71 6.70 -13.25 1.30
N GLU A 72 7.16 -13.94 0.25
CA GLU A 72 8.33 -14.83 0.33
C GLU A 72 9.61 -14.03 0.57
N ASN A 73 9.70 -12.84 -0.03
CA ASN A 73 10.85 -11.97 0.08
C ASN A 73 10.50 -10.65 0.78
N ARG A 74 11.44 -10.05 1.50
CA ARG A 74 11.26 -8.73 2.13
C ARG A 74 11.27 -7.64 1.06
N ILE A 75 10.33 -6.71 1.13
CA ILE A 75 10.10 -5.69 0.10
C ILE A 75 10.22 -4.30 0.71
N PRO A 76 11.14 -3.43 0.23
CA PRO A 76 11.15 -2.03 0.61
C PRO A 76 9.78 -1.38 0.38
N ILE A 77 9.23 -0.73 1.42
CA ILE A 77 7.94 -0.02 1.36
C ILE A 77 8.15 1.45 1.67
N LEU A 78 7.60 2.33 0.82
CA LEU A 78 7.42 3.75 1.11
C LEU A 78 5.92 4.07 1.17
N HIS A 79 5.36 4.16 2.37
CA HIS A 79 3.96 4.52 2.56
C HIS A 79 3.82 6.02 2.73
N THR A 80 3.00 6.66 1.91
CA THR A 80 2.67 8.08 2.05
C THR A 80 1.21 8.25 2.42
N HIS A 81 0.94 9.07 3.44
CA HIS A 81 -0.43 9.28 3.91
C HIS A 81 -0.63 10.67 4.48
N ASN A 82 -1.81 11.23 4.26
CA ASN A 82 -2.20 12.48 4.88
C ASN A 82 -2.78 12.22 6.28
N ARG A 83 -2.37 13.00 7.28
CA ARG A 83 -2.94 12.91 8.62
C ARG A 83 -4.44 13.23 8.63
N MET A 84 -4.87 14.12 7.75
CA MET A 84 -6.26 14.56 7.61
C MET A 84 -6.96 13.87 6.42
N ASP A 85 -6.51 12.67 6.02
CA ASP A 85 -7.22 11.86 5.02
C ASP A 85 -8.61 11.51 5.55
N ASN A 86 -9.64 11.96 4.84
CA ASN A 86 -11.03 11.76 5.20
C ASN A 86 -11.62 10.51 4.53
N ILE A 87 -10.94 9.87 3.59
CA ILE A 87 -11.48 8.72 2.84
C ILE A 87 -10.92 7.42 3.41
N VAL A 88 -9.62 7.40 3.67
CA VAL A 88 -8.93 6.32 4.37
C VAL A 88 -8.32 6.95 5.62
N PRO A 89 -9.04 6.96 6.77
CA PRO A 89 -8.60 7.71 7.94
C PRO A 89 -7.23 7.25 8.44
N PHE A 90 -6.33 8.20 8.70
CA PHE A 90 -4.99 7.90 9.22
C PHE A 90 -5.02 7.06 10.50
N ALA A 91 -5.97 7.35 11.38
CA ALA A 91 -6.19 6.66 12.65
C ALA A 91 -6.92 5.31 12.51
N GLY A 92 -7.30 4.92 11.30
CA GLY A 92 -8.17 3.78 11.05
C GLY A 92 -9.64 4.11 11.30
N SER A 93 -10.50 3.15 11.01
CA SER A 93 -11.95 3.24 11.23
C SER A 93 -12.44 1.95 11.87
N SER A 94 -12.17 1.76 13.16
CA SER A 94 -12.63 0.60 13.92
C SER A 94 -14.01 0.86 14.53
N GLY A 95 -14.98 0.00 14.20
CA GLY A 95 -16.29 -0.02 14.86
C GLY A 95 -17.45 0.60 14.05
N VAL A 96 -18.64 0.05 14.32
CA VAL A 96 -19.93 0.52 13.81
C VAL A 96 -20.20 1.93 14.35
N PHE A 97 -20.59 2.84 13.47
CA PHE A 97 -21.11 4.21 13.68
C PHE A 97 -21.29 4.69 15.14
N GLU A 98 -20.49 5.68 15.55
CA GLU A 98 -20.92 6.73 16.49
C GLU A 98 -20.69 8.12 15.83
N ASP A 99 -21.75 8.61 15.19
CA ASP A 99 -22.34 9.97 15.23
C ASP A 99 -21.55 11.28 15.31
N ASP A 100 -20.22 11.33 15.19
CA ASP A 100 -19.54 12.65 15.24
C ASP A 100 -18.46 12.90 14.18
N VAL A 101 -18.80 12.60 12.92
CA VAL A 101 -18.05 13.12 11.76
C VAL A 101 -19.03 13.68 10.73
N SER A 102 -19.59 14.86 11.04
CA SER A 102 -20.53 15.62 10.20
C SER A 102 -19.96 16.12 8.86
N LEU A 103 -18.70 15.83 8.55
CA LEU A 103 -18.06 16.18 7.28
C LEU A 103 -18.46 15.25 6.12
N PHE A 104 -19.05 14.07 6.39
CA PHE A 104 -19.49 13.11 5.36
C PHE A 104 -20.98 13.14 5.09
N ASP A 105 -21.77 13.92 5.84
CA ASP A 105 -23.19 14.07 5.55
C ASP A 105 -23.42 14.86 4.25
N ASP A 106 -22.48 15.77 3.92
CA ASP A 106 -22.53 16.59 2.69
C ASP A 106 -21.60 16.09 1.57
N ILE A 107 -20.56 15.30 1.90
CA ILE A 107 -19.75 14.63 0.88
C ILE A 107 -20.45 13.33 0.54
N ASN A 108 -21.35 13.41 -0.45
CA ASN A 108 -21.85 12.28 -1.23
C ASN A 108 -20.67 11.60 -1.97
N LEU A 109 -19.76 10.99 -1.22
CA LEU A 109 -18.97 9.86 -1.70
C LEU A 109 -19.86 8.64 -1.66
N ILE A 110 -20.87 8.75 -2.53
CA ILE A 110 -21.45 7.65 -3.27
C ILE A 110 -20.26 6.77 -3.65
N ASP A 111 -20.18 5.56 -3.08
CA ASP A 111 -19.59 4.42 -3.80
C ASP A 111 -19.98 4.60 -5.27
N TRP A 112 -19.09 4.39 -6.24
CA TRP A 112 -19.37 4.53 -7.67
C TRP A 112 -20.71 3.89 -8.14
N TRP A 113 -21.32 3.02 -7.32
CA TRP A 113 -22.61 2.36 -7.42
C TRP A 113 -23.80 2.83 -6.54
N GLY A 114 -23.69 3.86 -5.70
CA GLY A 114 -24.84 4.42 -4.98
C GLY A 114 -25.12 3.90 -3.57
N ALA A 115 -24.19 3.21 -2.89
CA ALA A 115 -24.45 2.69 -1.54
C ALA A 115 -23.41 3.11 -0.48
N GLN A 116 -23.83 4.03 0.39
CA GLN A 116 -23.31 4.34 1.74
C GLN A 116 -21.92 5.01 1.87
N THR A 117 -21.79 5.76 2.97
CA THR A 117 -20.58 6.51 3.35
C THR A 117 -19.43 5.55 3.72
N LEU A 118 -18.17 5.94 3.48
CA LEU A 118 -16.96 5.17 3.85
C LEU A 118 -16.80 4.95 5.37
N LYS A 119 -17.71 5.52 6.17
CA LYS A 119 -17.82 5.34 7.62
C LYS A 119 -18.18 3.87 7.90
N GLY A 120 -17.27 3.14 8.56
CA GLY A 120 -17.49 1.73 8.91
C GLY A 120 -16.89 0.71 7.94
N MET A 121 -16.01 1.14 7.03
CA MET A 121 -15.24 0.21 6.17
C MET A 121 -14.20 -0.61 6.93
N GLY A 122 -13.96 -0.35 8.22
CA GLY A 122 -13.11 -1.19 9.10
C GLY A 122 -11.59 -1.01 8.94
N PHE A 123 -11.13 0.01 8.20
CA PHE A 123 -9.71 0.16 7.86
C PHE A 123 -8.81 0.12 9.10
N PRO A 124 -7.70 -0.64 9.09
CA PRO A 124 -6.67 -0.54 10.09
C PRO A 124 -6.05 0.84 9.99
N SER A 125 -5.52 1.32 11.10
CA SER A 125 -4.75 2.55 11.12
C SER A 125 -3.51 2.44 10.26
N VAL A 126 -3.01 3.59 9.76
CA VAL A 126 -1.71 3.65 9.08
C VAL A 126 -0.61 3.08 9.99
N ARG A 127 -0.73 3.32 11.29
CA ARG A 127 0.20 2.77 12.29
C ARG A 127 0.19 1.24 12.28
N GLU A 128 -0.97 0.60 12.35
CA GLU A 128 -1.09 -0.87 12.31
C GLU A 128 -0.54 -1.45 10.99
N SER A 129 -0.84 -0.79 9.86
CA SER A 129 -0.29 -1.16 8.55
C SER A 129 1.24 -1.10 8.53
N ILE A 130 1.84 -0.03 9.07
CA ILE A 130 3.30 0.11 9.14
C ILE A 130 3.91 -0.87 10.12
N GLU A 131 3.30 -1.11 11.28
CA GLU A 131 3.73 -2.13 12.23
C GLU A 131 3.71 -3.54 11.60
N LYS A 132 2.69 -3.86 10.80
CA LYS A 132 2.62 -5.11 10.04
C LYS A 132 3.74 -5.20 9.01
N TRP A 133 3.95 -4.17 8.18
CA TRP A 133 5.04 -4.15 7.21
C TRP A 133 6.41 -4.26 7.86
N ARG A 134 6.63 -3.61 9.00
CA ARG A 134 7.89 -3.73 9.74
C ARG A 134 8.14 -5.15 10.22
N LYS A 135 7.12 -5.83 10.75
CA LYS A 135 7.21 -7.25 11.14
C LYS A 135 7.49 -8.13 9.94
N LEU A 136 6.76 -7.93 8.83
CA LEU A 136 7.00 -8.64 7.59
C LEU A 136 8.43 -8.39 7.11
N ASN A 137 8.93 -7.17 7.13
CA ASN A 137 10.27 -6.85 6.65
C ASN A 137 11.39 -7.05 7.67
N HIS A 138 11.11 -7.62 8.84
CA HIS A 138 12.09 -7.90 9.88
C HIS A 138 12.88 -6.66 10.36
N VAL A 139 12.22 -5.50 10.49
CA VAL A 139 12.84 -4.25 10.98
C VAL A 139 12.30 -3.80 12.34
N LYS A 140 13.20 -3.28 13.18
CA LYS A 140 12.94 -2.80 14.54
C LYS A 140 12.06 -1.55 14.56
N ASP A 141 11.53 -1.24 15.75
CA ASP A 141 10.74 -0.03 16.01
C ASP A 141 11.64 1.13 16.45
N SER A 142 12.74 1.32 15.73
CA SER A 142 13.75 2.33 15.99
C SER A 142 13.77 3.38 14.87
N GLY A 143 12.58 3.76 14.40
CA GLY A 143 12.41 4.67 13.27
C GLY A 143 13.20 5.97 13.42
N LYS A 144 13.90 6.38 12.37
CA LYS A 144 14.65 7.64 12.31
C LYS A 144 13.89 8.63 11.45
N VAL A 145 13.69 9.84 11.95
CA VAL A 145 13.10 10.92 11.14
C VAL A 145 14.12 11.37 10.11
N VAL A 146 13.76 11.33 8.82
CA VAL A 146 14.66 11.62 7.70
C VAL A 146 14.33 12.89 6.93
N THR A 147 13.24 13.60 7.28
CA THR A 147 12.87 14.87 6.65
C THR A 147 12.17 15.81 7.62
N THR A 148 12.61 17.08 7.64
CA THR A 148 12.00 18.19 8.39
C THR A 148 12.26 19.52 7.66
N SER A 149 11.69 19.73 6.47
CA SER A 149 11.87 21.01 5.77
C SER A 149 11.06 22.12 6.43
N ASN A 150 9.81 21.83 6.84
CA ASN A 150 8.90 22.82 7.45
C ASN A 150 7.93 22.22 8.51
N ASN A 151 8.22 21.05 9.09
CA ASN A 151 7.30 20.25 9.95
C ASN A 151 5.97 19.82 9.30
N ASN A 152 5.71 20.20 8.05
CA ASN A 152 4.50 19.87 7.32
C ASN A 152 4.49 18.44 6.79
N THR A 153 5.64 17.79 6.59
CA THR A 153 5.73 16.36 6.30
C THR A 153 6.79 15.73 7.19
N VAL A 154 6.47 14.59 7.80
CA VAL A 154 7.39 13.81 8.63
C VAL A 154 7.55 12.44 8.03
N CYS A 155 8.74 12.15 7.50
CA CYS A 155 9.13 10.83 7.03
C CYS A 155 9.95 10.10 8.09
N THR A 156 9.51 8.91 8.49
CA THR A 156 10.19 8.04 9.45
C THR A 156 10.64 6.77 8.74
N LEU A 157 11.95 6.54 8.73
CA LEU A 157 12.59 5.37 8.14
C LEU A 157 12.90 4.31 9.20
N TYR A 158 12.41 3.10 8.99
CA TYR A 158 12.71 1.89 9.74
C TYR A 158 13.60 0.99 8.89
N SER A 159 14.90 0.95 9.21
CA SER A 159 15.89 0.22 8.41
C SER A 159 16.86 -0.62 9.25
N GLU A 160 16.66 -0.69 10.56
CA GLU A 160 17.49 -1.50 11.44
C GLU A 160 16.91 -2.92 11.55
N PRO A 161 17.65 -3.97 11.16
CA PRO A 161 17.15 -5.33 11.23
C PRO A 161 16.91 -5.77 12.68
N VAL A 162 15.92 -6.63 12.87
CA VAL A 162 15.80 -7.41 14.12
C VAL A 162 16.99 -8.38 14.24
N GLU A 163 17.34 -8.75 15.46
CA GLU A 163 18.50 -9.62 15.72
C GLU A 163 18.38 -10.95 14.96
N GLY A 164 19.46 -11.36 14.28
CA GLY A 164 19.51 -12.60 13.50
C GLY A 164 18.82 -12.53 12.14
N LYS A 165 18.42 -11.34 11.68
CA LYS A 165 17.80 -11.09 10.36
C LYS A 165 18.60 -10.15 9.46
N ASP A 166 19.90 -10.01 9.73
CA ASP A 166 20.79 -9.08 9.03
C ASP A 166 20.84 -9.28 7.50
N ASP A 167 20.58 -10.50 7.01
CA ASP A 167 20.56 -10.83 5.58
C ASP A 167 19.14 -11.01 4.99
N ASP A 168 18.08 -10.83 5.80
CA ASP A 168 16.69 -11.08 5.42
C ASP A 168 15.79 -9.96 5.95
N PHE A 169 16.07 -8.72 5.56
CA PHE A 169 15.26 -7.56 5.94
C PHE A 169 15.10 -6.57 4.78
N ALA A 170 14.12 -5.68 4.89
CA ALA A 170 13.96 -4.55 3.96
C ALA A 170 13.45 -3.30 4.70
N PRO A 171 13.80 -2.09 4.24
CA PRO A 171 13.35 -0.88 4.93
C PRO A 171 11.83 -0.67 4.77
N VAL A 172 11.24 -0.02 5.77
CA VAL A 172 9.89 0.53 5.70
C VAL A 172 10.00 2.01 6.01
N GLU A 173 9.40 2.85 5.17
CA GLU A 173 9.39 4.29 5.35
C GLU A 173 7.94 4.78 5.37
N LEU A 174 7.59 5.58 6.38
CA LEU A 174 6.29 6.22 6.51
C LEU A 174 6.47 7.74 6.39
N CYS A 175 5.90 8.33 5.34
CA CYS A 175 5.77 9.77 5.20
C CYS A 175 4.36 10.23 5.56
N VAL A 176 4.25 10.99 6.65
CA VAL A 176 3.00 11.58 7.12
C VAL A 176 2.94 13.05 6.74
N ILE A 177 1.97 13.40 5.92
CA ILE A 177 1.69 14.77 5.51
C ILE A 177 0.76 15.40 6.55
N ASN A 178 1.21 16.48 7.17
CA ASN A 178 0.55 17.28 8.20
C ASN A 178 0.28 18.73 7.75
N SER A 179 0.32 19.00 6.43
CA SER A 179 0.11 20.34 5.89
C SER A 179 -1.36 20.75 5.94
N LYS A 180 -1.63 22.04 6.21
CA LYS A 180 -2.97 22.62 6.01
C LYS A 180 -3.28 22.92 4.53
N GLU A 181 -2.25 22.93 3.69
CA GLU A 181 -2.31 23.17 2.24
C GLU A 181 -2.33 21.85 1.44
N ALA A 182 -1.94 20.74 2.08
CA ALA A 182 -2.22 19.40 1.60
C ALA A 182 -3.13 18.69 2.61
N VAL A 183 -4.45 18.82 2.45
CA VAL A 183 -5.48 18.22 3.30
C VAL A 183 -6.31 17.21 2.51
N GLY A 184 -6.73 16.11 3.15
CA GLY A 184 -7.64 15.13 2.56
C GLY A 184 -6.96 13.97 1.83
N HIS A 185 -7.71 13.34 0.93
CA HIS A 185 -7.33 12.12 0.23
C HIS A 185 -6.72 12.42 -1.14
N CYS A 186 -5.40 12.50 -1.17
CA CYS A 186 -4.69 13.13 -2.28
C CYS A 186 -3.34 12.52 -2.63
N TRP A 187 -2.90 12.79 -3.86
CA TRP A 187 -1.60 12.40 -4.37
C TRP A 187 -0.51 13.39 -3.92
N PRO A 188 0.65 12.92 -3.41
CA PRO A 188 1.73 13.79 -2.95
C PRO A 188 2.38 14.58 -4.10
N GLY A 189 2.63 15.89 -3.89
CA GLY A 189 3.36 16.73 -4.85
C GLY A 189 2.56 17.28 -6.03
N GLN A 190 1.25 17.04 -6.08
CA GLN A 190 0.40 17.57 -7.14
C GLN A 190 -0.30 18.84 -6.66
N ALA A 191 -0.11 19.98 -7.32
CA ALA A 191 -0.95 21.15 -7.06
C ALA A 191 -2.34 20.93 -7.71
N GLY A 192 -3.40 20.86 -6.91
CA GLY A 192 -4.77 20.75 -7.43
C GLY A 192 -5.82 20.64 -6.32
N GLN A 193 -7.01 21.19 -6.58
CA GLN A 193 -8.23 20.80 -5.87
C GLN A 193 -8.65 19.43 -6.42
N ALA A 194 -8.32 18.36 -5.70
CA ALA A 194 -9.07 17.12 -5.86
C ALA A 194 -10.44 17.32 -5.21
N ALA A 195 -11.47 16.62 -5.69
CA ALA A 195 -12.80 16.61 -5.06
C ALA A 195 -12.77 16.20 -3.57
N PHE A 196 -11.64 15.67 -3.09
CA PHE A 196 -11.43 15.13 -1.74
C PHE A 196 -10.24 15.77 -1.01
N GLY A 197 -9.70 16.89 -1.48
CA GLY A 197 -8.56 17.54 -0.82
C GLY A 197 -7.75 18.53 -1.65
N GLN A 198 -6.90 19.32 -0.99
CA GLN A 198 -5.78 20.01 -1.64
C GLN A 198 -4.53 19.15 -1.50
N CYS A 199 -3.67 19.12 -2.53
CA CYS A 199 -2.65 18.09 -2.66
C CYS A 199 -1.21 18.65 -2.68
N LEU A 200 -1.02 19.93 -2.37
CA LEU A 200 0.29 20.60 -2.48
C LEU A 200 1.23 20.18 -1.34
N ASN A 201 2.09 19.20 -1.61
CA ASN A 201 3.20 18.83 -0.73
C ASN A 201 4.53 19.00 -1.47
N GLU A 202 5.35 19.94 -1.03
CA GLU A 202 6.66 20.21 -1.64
C GLU A 202 7.76 19.24 -1.18
N ASP A 203 7.53 18.49 -0.08
CA ASP A 203 8.54 17.63 0.54
C ASP A 203 8.54 16.20 -0.01
N VAL A 204 7.35 15.68 -0.31
CA VAL A 204 7.16 14.35 -0.89
C VAL A 204 6.31 14.49 -2.14
N ASP A 205 6.91 14.14 -3.27
CA ASP A 205 6.35 14.17 -4.62
C ASP A 205 6.74 12.90 -5.40
N ASN A 206 6.47 12.88 -6.71
CA ASN A 206 6.90 11.79 -7.59
C ASN A 206 8.43 11.62 -7.62
N SER A 207 9.18 12.72 -7.52
CA SER A 207 10.64 12.70 -7.53
C SER A 207 11.16 11.97 -6.29
N TYR A 208 10.57 12.22 -5.12
CA TYR A 208 10.90 11.54 -3.88
C TYR A 208 10.63 10.03 -3.97
N ILE A 209 9.45 9.64 -4.47
CA ILE A 209 9.09 8.23 -4.70
C ILE A 209 10.09 7.57 -5.67
N TRP A 210 10.47 8.27 -6.73
CA TRP A 210 11.45 7.75 -7.70
C TRP A 210 12.86 7.60 -7.11
N GLN A 211 13.27 8.52 -6.24
CA GLN A 211 14.52 8.40 -5.49
C GLN A 211 14.51 7.20 -4.55
N PHE A 212 13.39 6.92 -3.90
CA PHE A 212 13.21 5.70 -3.11
C PHE A 212 13.36 4.46 -4.00
N PHE A 213 12.65 4.38 -5.12
CA PHE A 213 12.72 3.23 -6.02
C PHE A 213 14.12 2.99 -6.58
N THR A 214 14.80 4.04 -7.06
CA THR A 214 16.12 3.90 -7.69
C THR A 214 17.21 3.41 -6.73
N LYS A 215 17.05 3.61 -5.41
CA LYS A 215 17.90 3.04 -4.35
C LYS A 215 17.71 1.55 -4.14
N HIS A 216 16.59 0.98 -4.61
CA HIS A 216 16.22 -0.41 -4.36
C HIS A 216 16.26 -1.25 -5.64
N LYS A 217 16.88 -2.42 -5.54
CA LYS A 217 17.02 -3.42 -6.60
C LYS A 217 16.74 -4.81 -6.03
N ARG A 218 16.13 -5.68 -6.82
CA ARG A 218 15.79 -7.06 -6.46
C ARG A 218 17.05 -7.96 -6.46
N ASN A 219 17.90 -7.84 -5.45
CA ASN A 219 19.15 -8.62 -5.38
C ASN A 219 18.87 -10.08 -4.98
N GLY A 220 18.95 -11.03 -5.93
CA GLY A 220 19.06 -12.48 -5.63
C GLY A 220 17.94 -13.08 -4.78
N ARG A 221 16.72 -12.54 -4.87
CA ARG A 221 15.54 -12.99 -4.10
C ARG A 221 15.08 -14.38 -4.53
N LYS A 222 14.53 -15.15 -3.58
CA LYS A 222 13.98 -16.49 -3.85
C LYS A 222 12.85 -16.34 -4.88
N ALA A 223 12.97 -17.06 -5.99
CA ALA A 223 11.89 -17.16 -6.96
C ALA A 223 10.72 -17.92 -6.32
N LYS A 224 9.48 -17.51 -6.59
CA LYS A 224 8.30 -18.25 -6.16
C LYS A 224 8.43 -19.69 -6.63
N GLY A 225 8.35 -20.64 -5.70
CA GLY A 225 8.23 -22.05 -6.07
C GLY A 225 7.02 -22.14 -6.99
N LYS A 226 7.23 -22.53 -8.26
CA LYS A 226 6.14 -22.64 -9.23
C LYS A 226 5.09 -23.60 -8.67
N ALA A 227 4.03 -23.09 -8.05
CA ALA A 227 2.79 -23.83 -7.92
C ALA A 227 2.33 -24.08 -9.36
N GLY A 228 2.48 -25.31 -9.83
CA GLY A 228 2.11 -25.68 -11.18
C GLY A 228 0.65 -25.38 -11.40
N PHE A 229 0.35 -24.36 -12.21
CA PHE A 229 -0.91 -24.31 -12.93
C PHE A 229 -0.88 -25.47 -13.94
N GLY A 230 -1.27 -26.66 -13.47
CA GLY A 230 -1.56 -27.79 -14.33
C GLY A 230 -2.82 -27.45 -15.12
N PHE A 231 -2.67 -26.95 -16.34
CA PHE A 231 -3.72 -27.08 -17.34
C PHE A 231 -3.83 -28.57 -17.66
N GLY A 232 -4.80 -29.24 -17.04
CA GLY A 232 -5.27 -30.55 -17.50
C GLY A 232 -5.90 -30.36 -18.87
N GLY A 233 -5.09 -30.47 -19.92
CA GLY A 233 -5.58 -30.64 -21.28
C GLY A 233 -5.97 -32.09 -21.47
N GLU A 234 -7.27 -32.37 -21.50
CA GLU A 234 -7.79 -33.56 -22.17
C GLU A 234 -7.45 -33.42 -23.66
N GLY A 235 -6.48 -34.20 -24.13
CA GLY A 235 -6.25 -34.38 -25.55
C GLY A 235 -7.32 -35.32 -26.11
N GLU A 236 -8.25 -34.78 -26.89
CA GLU A 236 -9.02 -35.58 -27.83
C GLU A 236 -8.09 -35.99 -28.99
N GLU A 237 -7.81 -37.29 -29.04
CA GLU A 237 -7.22 -37.99 -30.18
C GLU A 237 -8.14 -37.86 -31.41
N LEU A 238 -7.72 -37.08 -32.40
CA LEU A 238 -8.22 -37.23 -33.77
C LEU A 238 -7.51 -38.44 -34.39
N LYS A 239 -8.24 -39.55 -34.48
CA LYS A 239 -7.87 -40.70 -35.33
C LYS A 239 -8.21 -40.39 -36.79
N GLU A 240 -7.36 -40.94 -37.65
CA GLU A 240 -7.25 -40.83 -39.12
C GLU A 240 -8.56 -40.77 -39.92
#